data_AF-A0A1I8MM88-F1
#
_entry.id   AF-A0A1I8MM88-F1
#
_cell.length_a   1.000
_cell.length_b   1.000
_cell.length_c   1.000
_cell.angle_alpha   90.00
_cell.angle_beta   90.00
_cell.angle_gamma   90.00
#
_symmetry.space_group_name_H-M   'P 1'
#
loop_
_entity.id
_entity.type
_entity.pdbx_description
1 polymer ?
#
loop_
_entity_poly.entity_id
_entity_poly.type
_entity_poly.pdbx_seq_one_letter_code
_entity_poly.pdbx_strand_id
1 'polypeptide(L)'
;MDNDELSLERMAQVNSVLRILTESIEKLKISLILPHLFENPITLRQHLDDTDYRYCEKLIMEYIRERKLKSHSSDSEPHLDYRLIKIIDYFHENYNVLECITDMADDLSPKDKSLLQAFELLHKITEQRLKKSAISELNKEKKIHEIFHENETVKKNIKMTQRQLKKQRINLQWKLAAKEAMIQKYEESLSFRKYDNNVKIKQEIIKSSRSIRQIHAASAVKQKELQEELEHIKANYEKVLKDNLKQEKIARDEKNKLLIQLQSLIKKFDQTIGDKMIENMNLQEEYEKQKQLFDEFMLEYSREEEEYNRIVRTKEEEEKRKQEEKILLFMMNRAARTIQRRWLRFRKQRSRKQAKKGKGKKGKKK
;
A
#
# COMPACT_ATOMS: atom_id res chain seq x y z
N MET A 1 -76.82 -32.61 25.49
CA MET A 1 -78.18 -32.96 25.02
C MET A 1 -78.61 -34.14 25.87
N ASP A 2 -79.01 -33.84 27.10
CA ASP A 2 -79.35 -34.87 28.08
C ASP A 2 -80.84 -35.20 27.91
N ASN A 3 -81.13 -36.30 27.20
CA ASN A 3 -82.46 -36.91 27.23
C ASN A 3 -82.63 -37.61 28.57
N ASP A 4 -82.85 -36.81 29.62
CA ASP A 4 -83.11 -37.28 30.98
C ASP A 4 -84.60 -37.59 31.16
N GLU A 5 -85.16 -38.41 30.27
CA GLU A 5 -86.45 -39.07 30.48
C GLU A 5 -86.27 -40.19 31.52
N LEU A 6 -86.14 -39.79 32.79
CA LEU A 6 -86.67 -40.63 33.86
C LEU A 6 -88.16 -40.82 33.55
N SER A 7 -88.64 -42.08 33.52
CA SER A 7 -90.08 -42.37 33.42
C SER A 7 -90.86 -41.48 34.38
N LEU A 8 -91.99 -40.93 33.94
CA LEU A 8 -92.89 -40.08 34.74
C LEU A 8 -93.21 -40.71 36.11
N GLU A 9 -93.38 -42.04 36.15
CA GLU A 9 -93.57 -42.82 37.36
C GLU A 9 -92.35 -42.76 38.29
N ARG A 10 -91.13 -42.90 37.74
CA ARG A 10 -89.89 -42.80 38.49
C ARG A 10 -89.64 -41.37 38.97
N MET A 11 -89.96 -40.34 38.19
CA MET A 11 -89.91 -38.96 38.66
C MET A 11 -90.89 -38.72 39.81
N ALA A 12 -92.13 -39.23 39.71
CA ALA A 12 -93.11 -39.14 40.79
C ALA A 12 -92.64 -39.88 42.06
N GLN A 13 -92.04 -41.06 41.93
CA GLN A 13 -91.44 -41.80 43.05
C GLN A 13 -90.25 -41.06 43.67
N VAL A 14 -89.33 -40.53 42.86
CA VAL A 14 -88.18 -39.75 43.35
C VAL A 14 -88.64 -38.49 44.09
N ASN A 15 -89.60 -37.76 43.53
CA ASN A 15 -90.16 -36.57 44.17
C ASN A 15 -90.93 -36.92 45.45
N SER A 16 -91.63 -38.05 45.50
CA SER A 16 -92.27 -38.56 46.72
C SER A 16 -91.25 -38.88 47.82
N VAL A 17 -90.19 -39.63 47.48
CA VAL A 17 -89.12 -39.98 48.44
C VAL A 17 -88.38 -38.73 48.94
N LEU A 18 -88.07 -37.77 48.05
CA LEU A 18 -87.47 -36.51 48.47
C LEU A 18 -88.41 -35.68 49.34
N ARG A 19 -89.70 -35.60 49.01
CA ARG A 19 -90.70 -34.91 49.84
C ARG A 19 -90.80 -35.54 51.23
N ILE A 20 -90.86 -36.86 51.32
CA ILE A 20 -90.87 -37.60 52.61
C ILE A 20 -89.59 -37.31 53.41
N LEU A 21 -88.42 -37.25 52.77
CA LEU A 21 -87.17 -36.90 53.47
C LEU A 21 -87.16 -35.45 53.96
N THR A 22 -87.66 -34.49 53.17
CA THR A 22 -87.82 -33.09 53.60
C THR A 22 -88.82 -32.97 54.75
N GLU A 23 -90.01 -33.56 54.63
CA GLU A 23 -91.01 -33.63 55.71
C GLU A 23 -90.43 -34.26 56.98
N SER A 24 -89.58 -35.30 56.85
CA SER A 24 -88.91 -35.94 57.98
C SER A 24 -87.85 -35.03 58.63
N ILE A 25 -87.12 -34.25 57.85
CA ILE A 25 -86.14 -33.27 58.35
C ILE A 25 -86.85 -32.16 59.12
N GLU A 26 -87.96 -31.61 58.60
CA GLU A 26 -88.71 -30.55 59.30
C GLU A 26 -89.39 -31.09 60.57
N LYS A 27 -89.96 -32.30 60.54
CA LYS A 27 -90.50 -32.97 61.75
C LYS A 27 -89.42 -33.28 62.79
N LEU A 28 -88.20 -33.63 62.37
CA LEU A 28 -87.06 -33.80 63.27
C LEU A 28 -86.62 -32.48 63.91
N LYS A 29 -86.52 -31.39 63.14
CA LYS A 29 -86.23 -30.03 63.66
C LYS A 29 -87.25 -29.64 64.74
N ILE A 30 -88.55 -29.80 64.48
CA ILE A 30 -89.62 -29.56 65.47
C ILE A 30 -89.43 -30.41 66.72
N SER A 31 -89.19 -31.71 66.55
CA SER A 31 -89.03 -32.64 67.67
C SER A 31 -87.84 -32.28 68.58
N LEU A 32 -86.80 -31.66 68.03
CA LEU A 32 -85.63 -31.18 68.76
C LEU A 32 -85.84 -29.80 69.40
N ILE A 33 -86.70 -28.94 68.83
CA ILE A 33 -87.07 -27.63 69.38
C ILE A 33 -88.14 -27.77 70.48
N LEU A 34 -89.05 -28.75 70.37
CA LEU A 34 -90.18 -28.97 71.28
C LEU A 34 -89.81 -28.98 72.79
N PRO A 35 -88.70 -29.60 73.25
CA PRO A 35 -88.27 -29.53 74.64
C PRO A 35 -87.97 -28.10 75.11
N HIS A 36 -87.29 -27.28 74.29
CA HIS A 36 -87.03 -25.86 74.59
C HIS A 36 -88.31 -25.02 74.62
N LEU A 37 -89.33 -25.36 73.81
CA LEU A 37 -90.65 -24.70 73.88
C LEU A 37 -91.37 -24.95 75.22
N PHE A 38 -91.16 -26.10 75.85
CA PHE A 38 -91.67 -26.39 77.20
C PHE A 38 -90.87 -25.71 78.31
N GLU A 39 -89.57 -25.43 78.09
CA GLU A 39 -88.71 -24.74 79.06
C GLU A 39 -88.96 -23.21 79.07
N ASN A 40 -89.19 -22.61 77.90
CA ASN A 40 -89.40 -21.16 77.74
C ASN A 40 -90.80 -20.80 77.16
N PRO A 41 -91.90 -20.98 77.91
CA PRO A 41 -93.26 -20.69 77.43
C PRO A 41 -93.57 -19.20 77.24
N ILE A 42 -92.68 -18.29 77.67
CA ILE A 42 -92.89 -16.83 77.61
C ILE A 42 -92.42 -16.25 76.26
N THR A 43 -91.30 -16.74 75.71
CA THR A 43 -90.84 -16.34 74.36
C THR A 43 -91.76 -16.89 73.28
N LEU A 44 -92.36 -18.08 73.49
CA LEU A 44 -93.38 -18.65 72.60
C LEU A 44 -94.55 -17.68 72.36
N ARG A 45 -94.99 -16.98 73.40
CA ARG A 45 -96.10 -16.03 73.36
C ARG A 45 -95.81 -14.83 72.46
N GLN A 46 -94.59 -14.32 72.50
CA GLN A 46 -94.16 -13.16 71.70
C GLN A 46 -94.06 -13.47 70.20
N HIS A 47 -93.83 -14.72 69.82
CA HIS A 47 -93.65 -15.14 68.42
C HIS A 47 -94.92 -15.69 67.76
N LEU A 48 -95.95 -16.06 68.55
CA LEU A 48 -97.20 -16.66 68.05
C LEU A 48 -98.43 -15.76 68.14
N ASP A 49 -98.37 -14.59 68.79
CA ASP A 49 -99.55 -13.76 69.09
C ASP A 49 -100.31 -13.24 67.85
N ASP A 50 -99.64 -13.19 66.68
CA ASP A 50 -100.17 -12.77 65.37
C ASP A 50 -100.38 -13.94 64.37
N THR A 51 -100.39 -15.20 64.84
CA THR A 51 -100.49 -16.39 63.97
C THR A 51 -101.67 -17.31 64.29
N ASP A 52 -102.15 -18.06 63.30
CA ASP A 52 -103.25 -19.03 63.43
C ASP A 52 -102.95 -20.16 64.44
N TYR A 53 -101.67 -20.36 64.79
CA TYR A 53 -101.19 -21.39 65.71
C TYR A 53 -101.37 -21.05 67.20
N ARG A 54 -102.15 -20.01 67.52
CA ARG A 54 -102.49 -19.60 68.91
C ARG A 54 -103.13 -20.71 69.76
N TYR A 55 -103.62 -21.78 69.14
CA TYR A 55 -104.08 -22.99 69.86
C TYR A 55 -102.93 -23.75 70.56
N CYS A 56 -101.71 -23.71 70.01
CA CYS A 56 -100.50 -24.28 70.63
C CYS A 56 -100.21 -23.69 72.01
N GLU A 57 -100.32 -22.36 72.15
CA GLU A 57 -100.09 -21.66 73.42
C GLU A 57 -101.03 -22.21 74.52
N LYS A 58 -102.31 -22.42 74.18
CA LYS A 58 -103.29 -22.99 75.12
C LYS A 58 -102.94 -24.41 75.54
N LEU A 59 -102.59 -25.30 74.60
CA LEU A 59 -102.23 -26.68 74.91
C LEU A 59 -100.98 -26.77 75.78
N ILE A 60 -99.93 -26.00 75.47
CA ILE A 60 -98.68 -25.96 76.24
C ILE A 60 -98.93 -25.35 77.64
N MET A 61 -99.69 -24.25 77.73
CA MET A 61 -100.00 -23.59 79.01
C MET A 61 -100.94 -24.40 79.91
N GLU A 62 -101.84 -25.21 79.36
CA GLU A 62 -102.64 -26.18 80.12
C GLU A 62 -101.76 -27.32 80.66
N TYR A 63 -100.90 -27.91 79.82
CA TYR A 63 -99.96 -28.95 80.21
C TYR A 63 -98.99 -28.49 81.31
N ILE A 64 -98.42 -27.27 81.18
CA ILE A 64 -97.55 -26.68 82.21
C ILE A 64 -98.32 -26.37 83.51
N ARG A 65 -99.60 -25.95 83.43
CA ARG A 65 -100.44 -25.76 84.62
C ARG A 65 -100.68 -27.09 85.34
N GLU A 66 -101.11 -28.13 84.64
CA GLU A 66 -101.36 -29.44 85.24
C GLU A 66 -100.09 -30.07 85.82
N ARG A 67 -98.93 -29.92 85.16
CA ARG A 67 -97.64 -30.39 85.68
C ARG A 67 -97.22 -29.66 86.96
N LYS A 68 -97.52 -28.36 87.09
CA LYS A 68 -97.31 -27.57 88.32
C LYS A 68 -98.33 -27.86 89.43
N LEU A 69 -99.55 -28.30 89.10
CA LEU A 69 -100.53 -28.77 90.09
C LEU A 69 -100.19 -30.18 90.60
N LYS A 70 -99.76 -31.09 89.71
CA LYS A 70 -99.36 -32.47 90.07
C LYS A 70 -98.08 -32.53 90.92
N SER A 71 -97.21 -31.51 90.88
CA SER A 71 -95.97 -31.48 91.70
C SER A 71 -96.17 -31.25 93.21
N HIS A 72 -97.41 -31.12 93.69
CA HIS A 72 -97.74 -31.02 95.11
C HIS A 72 -98.58 -32.20 95.65
N SER A 73 -98.82 -33.22 94.83
CA SER A 73 -99.43 -34.50 95.23
C SER A 73 -98.50 -35.64 94.84
N SER A 74 -97.90 -36.31 95.82
CA SER A 74 -97.09 -37.50 95.60
C SER A 74 -97.92 -38.66 95.02
N ASP A 75 -97.23 -39.56 94.31
CA ASP A 75 -97.70 -40.84 93.77
C ASP A 75 -98.70 -40.80 92.59
N SER A 76 -98.15 -40.87 91.37
CA SER A 76 -98.74 -41.64 90.27
C SER A 76 -97.69 -42.07 89.24
N GLU A 77 -97.97 -43.22 88.62
CA GLU A 77 -97.12 -43.94 87.68
C GLU A 77 -96.81 -43.18 86.38
N PRO A 78 -95.74 -43.55 85.65
CA PRO A 78 -95.33 -42.90 84.40
C PRO A 78 -96.26 -43.29 83.23
N HIS A 79 -97.53 -42.92 83.29
CA HIS A 79 -98.36 -42.85 82.10
C HIS A 79 -97.77 -41.83 81.13
N LEU A 80 -97.48 -42.26 79.89
CA LEU A 80 -97.23 -41.33 78.79
C LEU A 80 -98.40 -40.35 78.74
N ASP A 81 -98.11 -39.07 78.94
CA ASP A 81 -99.16 -38.06 79.02
C ASP A 81 -99.85 -37.99 77.64
N TYR A 82 -101.08 -38.45 77.54
CA TYR A 82 -101.85 -38.49 76.28
C TYR A 82 -101.96 -37.09 75.65
N ARG A 83 -101.91 -36.04 76.48
CA ARG A 83 -101.77 -34.64 76.06
C ARG A 83 -100.41 -34.30 75.45
N LEU A 84 -99.31 -34.85 75.95
CA LEU A 84 -97.97 -34.65 75.37
C LEU A 84 -97.90 -35.28 73.97
N ILE A 85 -98.45 -36.48 73.78
CA ILE A 85 -98.59 -37.11 72.46
C ILE A 85 -99.43 -36.21 71.55
N LYS A 86 -100.62 -35.79 72.00
CA LYS A 86 -101.48 -34.89 71.21
C LYS A 86 -100.83 -33.55 70.85
N ILE A 87 -99.94 -33.03 71.69
CA ILE A 87 -99.14 -31.83 71.39
C ILE A 87 -98.10 -32.16 70.31
N ILE A 88 -97.33 -33.25 70.46
CA ILE A 88 -96.35 -33.71 69.47
C ILE A 88 -97.02 -33.91 68.11
N ASP A 89 -98.15 -34.63 68.07
CA ASP A 89 -98.93 -34.88 66.86
C ASP A 89 -99.38 -33.56 66.20
N TYR A 90 -99.92 -32.62 66.98
CA TYR A 90 -100.34 -31.31 66.45
C TYR A 90 -99.17 -30.53 65.83
N PHE A 91 -98.00 -30.54 66.46
CA PHE A 91 -96.78 -29.90 65.93
C PHE A 91 -96.19 -30.66 64.73
N HIS A 92 -96.36 -31.98 64.65
CA HIS A 92 -95.93 -32.80 63.50
C HIS A 92 -96.87 -32.66 62.29
N GLU A 93 -98.17 -32.48 62.52
CA GLU A 93 -99.15 -32.15 61.48
C GLU A 93 -98.97 -30.73 60.94
N ASN A 94 -98.67 -29.76 61.82
CA ASN A 94 -98.52 -28.34 61.49
C ASN A 94 -97.04 -27.92 61.48
N TYR A 95 -96.20 -28.61 60.71
CA TYR A 95 -94.75 -28.38 60.75
C TYR A 95 -94.31 -26.99 60.21
N ASN A 96 -95.19 -26.27 59.52
CA ASN A 96 -94.94 -24.89 59.06
C ASN A 96 -94.75 -23.90 60.23
N VAL A 97 -95.11 -24.27 61.47
CA VAL A 97 -94.84 -23.47 62.69
C VAL A 97 -93.34 -23.17 62.86
N LEU A 98 -92.45 -23.98 62.28
CA LEU A 98 -91.00 -23.72 62.22
C LEU A 98 -90.65 -22.34 61.66
N GLU A 99 -91.39 -21.85 60.66
CA GLU A 99 -91.10 -20.57 60.00
C GLU A 99 -91.26 -19.38 60.97
N CYS A 100 -92.07 -19.53 62.02
CA CYS A 100 -92.29 -18.50 63.05
C CYS A 100 -91.35 -18.63 64.26
N ILE A 101 -90.58 -19.71 64.36
CA ILE A 101 -89.75 -20.06 65.54
C ILE A 101 -88.28 -20.31 65.13
N THR A 102 -87.85 -19.73 64.01
CA THR A 102 -86.50 -19.90 63.45
C THR A 102 -85.38 -19.53 64.42
N ASP A 103 -85.57 -18.49 65.22
CA ASP A 103 -84.54 -17.99 66.15
C ASP A 103 -84.21 -18.99 67.26
N MET A 104 -85.16 -19.85 67.66
CA MET A 104 -84.91 -20.91 68.65
C MET A 104 -84.27 -22.17 68.04
N ALA A 105 -84.11 -22.23 66.72
CA ALA A 105 -83.33 -23.27 66.06
C ALA A 105 -81.80 -23.06 66.20
N ASP A 106 -81.36 -21.84 66.54
CA ASP A 106 -79.95 -21.53 66.73
C ASP A 106 -79.40 -21.86 68.12
N ASP A 107 -80.26 -22.05 69.13
CA ASP A 107 -79.83 -22.47 70.48
C ASP A 107 -79.63 -23.99 70.63
N LEU A 108 -79.86 -24.80 69.58
CA LEU A 108 -79.69 -26.26 69.65
C LEU A 108 -78.25 -26.68 70.00
N SER A 109 -78.16 -27.73 70.82
CA SER A 109 -76.89 -28.39 71.19
C SER A 109 -76.07 -28.81 69.96
N PRO A 110 -74.73 -28.76 70.02
CA PRO A 110 -73.87 -29.18 68.91
C PRO A 110 -74.10 -30.63 68.46
N LYS A 111 -74.61 -31.50 69.35
CA LYS A 111 -75.00 -32.88 68.99
C LYS A 111 -76.21 -32.91 68.07
N ASP A 112 -77.20 -32.07 68.34
CA ASP A 112 -78.47 -32.03 67.60
C ASP A 112 -78.27 -31.33 66.25
N LYS A 113 -77.45 -30.28 66.22
CA LYS A 113 -76.96 -29.66 64.98
C LYS A 113 -76.18 -30.67 64.11
N SER A 114 -75.37 -31.54 64.71
CA SER A 114 -74.67 -32.61 63.97
C SER A 114 -75.63 -33.67 63.42
N LEU A 115 -76.73 -33.98 64.13
CA LEU A 115 -77.77 -34.89 63.65
C LEU A 115 -78.51 -34.30 62.44
N LEU A 116 -78.91 -33.03 62.52
CA LEU A 116 -79.55 -32.30 61.41
C LEU A 116 -78.63 -32.25 60.18
N GLN A 117 -77.35 -31.92 60.36
CA GLN A 117 -76.37 -31.94 59.27
C GLN A 117 -76.22 -33.33 58.62
N ALA A 118 -76.28 -34.41 59.40
CA ALA A 118 -76.23 -35.77 58.87
C ALA A 118 -77.46 -36.10 58.02
N PHE A 119 -78.66 -35.67 58.43
CA PHE A 119 -79.89 -35.84 57.65
C PHE A 119 -79.93 -34.93 56.39
N GLU A 120 -79.43 -33.70 56.46
CA GLU A 120 -79.28 -32.85 55.27
C GLU A 120 -78.27 -33.41 54.27
N LEU A 121 -77.17 -33.99 54.76
CA LEU A 121 -76.17 -34.65 53.92
C LEU A 121 -76.74 -35.94 53.32
N LEU A 122 -77.55 -36.69 54.06
CA LEU A 122 -78.33 -37.82 53.55
C LEU A 122 -79.31 -37.37 52.46
N HIS A 123 -80.04 -36.26 52.64
CA HIS A 123 -80.91 -35.68 51.62
C HIS A 123 -80.11 -35.32 50.35
N LYS A 124 -79.01 -34.58 50.47
CA LYS A 124 -78.14 -34.19 49.34
C LYS A 124 -77.58 -35.41 48.60
N ILE A 125 -77.13 -36.46 49.30
CA ILE A 125 -76.66 -37.71 48.68
C ILE A 125 -77.81 -38.45 47.99
N THR A 126 -78.98 -38.51 48.63
CA THR A 126 -80.15 -39.23 48.11
C THR A 126 -80.69 -38.52 46.87
N GLU A 127 -80.79 -37.20 46.89
CA GLU A 127 -81.11 -36.36 45.73
C GLU A 127 -80.14 -36.61 44.57
N GLN A 128 -78.82 -36.55 44.82
CA GLN A 128 -77.80 -36.81 43.81
C GLN A 128 -77.79 -38.25 43.28
N ARG A 129 -78.25 -39.25 44.04
CA ARG A 129 -78.36 -40.64 43.58
C ARG A 129 -79.67 -40.91 42.86
N LEU A 130 -80.80 -40.41 43.36
CA LEU A 130 -82.11 -40.61 42.77
C LEU A 130 -82.27 -39.89 41.43
N LYS A 131 -81.72 -38.68 41.30
CA LYS A 131 -81.69 -37.90 40.04
C LYS A 131 -80.72 -38.46 38.99
N LYS A 132 -79.91 -39.48 39.29
CA LYS A 132 -79.04 -40.12 38.27
C LYS A 132 -79.80 -41.19 37.50
N SER A 133 -79.95 -40.96 36.21
CA SER A 133 -80.32 -42.01 35.25
C SER A 133 -79.11 -42.93 34.98
N ALA A 134 -79.36 -44.24 34.83
CA ALA A 134 -78.33 -45.22 34.47
C ALA A 134 -77.64 -44.90 33.13
N ILE A 135 -78.38 -44.24 32.22
CA ILE A 135 -77.85 -43.76 30.93
C ILE A 135 -76.79 -42.64 31.16
N SER A 136 -77.01 -41.76 32.15
CA SER A 136 -76.06 -40.71 32.51
C SER A 136 -74.75 -41.27 33.08
N GLU A 137 -74.83 -42.35 33.88
CA GLU A 137 -73.64 -43.01 34.41
C GLU A 137 -72.87 -43.76 33.30
N LEU A 138 -73.58 -44.52 32.45
CA LEU A 138 -72.98 -45.21 31.31
C LEU A 138 -72.33 -44.25 30.30
N ASN A 139 -72.92 -43.07 30.07
CA ASN A 139 -72.31 -42.03 29.22
C ASN A 139 -71.07 -41.39 29.86
N LYS A 140 -71.04 -41.23 31.19
CA LYS A 140 -69.84 -40.77 31.91
C LYS A 140 -68.72 -41.82 31.84
N GLU A 141 -69.05 -43.09 32.02
CA GLU A 141 -68.11 -44.20 31.91
C GLU A 141 -67.51 -44.30 30.50
N LYS A 142 -68.35 -44.24 29.44
CA LYS A 142 -67.87 -44.14 28.04
C LYS A 142 -66.89 -42.98 27.84
N LYS A 143 -67.23 -41.78 28.31
CA LYS A 143 -66.37 -40.60 28.19
C LYS A 143 -65.05 -40.74 28.97
N ILE A 144 -65.07 -41.43 30.12
CA ILE A 144 -63.85 -41.77 30.88
C ILE A 144 -62.98 -42.75 30.08
N HIS A 145 -63.57 -43.75 29.42
CA HIS A 145 -62.84 -44.68 28.54
C HIS A 145 -62.24 -43.99 27.30
N GLU A 146 -63.00 -43.09 26.65
CA GLU A 146 -62.50 -42.26 25.54
C GLU A 146 -61.28 -41.44 25.99
N ILE A 147 -61.42 -40.67 27.07
CA ILE A 147 -60.33 -39.88 27.66
C ILE A 147 -59.15 -40.77 28.09
N PHE A 148 -59.39 -42.00 28.57
CA PHE A 148 -58.31 -42.94 28.90
C PHE A 148 -57.54 -43.40 27.66
N HIS A 149 -58.23 -43.75 26.57
CA HIS A 149 -57.62 -44.13 25.31
C HIS A 149 -56.86 -42.96 24.65
N GLU A 150 -57.42 -41.75 24.68
CA GLU A 150 -56.73 -40.53 24.27
C GLU A 150 -55.46 -40.28 25.11
N ASN A 151 -55.53 -40.40 26.43
CA ASN A 151 -54.36 -40.28 27.29
C ASN A 151 -53.29 -41.33 26.98
N GLU A 152 -53.65 -42.57 26.65
CA GLU A 152 -52.69 -43.59 26.22
C GLU A 152 -52.06 -43.29 24.85
N THR A 153 -52.80 -42.74 23.88
CA THR A 153 -52.19 -42.31 22.61
C THR A 153 -51.27 -41.10 22.80
N VAL A 154 -51.68 -40.12 23.61
CA VAL A 154 -50.85 -38.95 23.98
C VAL A 154 -49.57 -39.39 24.70
N LYS A 155 -49.62 -40.32 25.66
CA LYS A 155 -48.42 -40.89 26.31
C LYS A 155 -47.48 -41.58 25.31
N LYS A 156 -48.02 -42.32 24.34
CA LYS A 156 -47.22 -42.95 23.26
C LYS A 156 -46.56 -41.90 22.37
N ASN A 157 -47.29 -40.85 21.99
CA ASN A 157 -46.78 -39.73 21.18
C ASN A 157 -45.68 -38.97 21.93
N ILE A 158 -45.88 -38.62 23.21
CA ILE A 158 -44.85 -37.99 24.07
C ILE A 158 -43.58 -38.84 24.10
N LYS A 159 -43.68 -40.15 24.34
CA LYS A 159 -42.54 -41.07 24.33
C LYS A 159 -41.83 -41.11 22.96
N MET A 160 -42.57 -41.03 21.85
CA MET A 160 -42.01 -40.99 20.50
C MET A 160 -41.24 -39.67 20.25
N THR A 161 -41.85 -38.52 20.53
CA THR A 161 -41.22 -37.20 20.39
C THR A 161 -39.99 -37.06 21.28
N GLN A 162 -40.04 -37.55 22.52
CA GLN A 162 -38.87 -37.58 23.41
C GLN A 162 -37.72 -38.42 22.84
N ARG A 163 -38.01 -39.57 22.19
CA ARG A 163 -36.98 -40.39 21.51
C ARG A 163 -36.40 -39.66 20.31
N GLN A 164 -37.23 -38.99 19.50
CA GLN A 164 -36.78 -38.19 18.36
C GLN A 164 -35.89 -37.03 18.81
N LEU A 165 -36.29 -36.27 19.84
CA LEU A 165 -35.49 -35.18 20.43
C LEU A 165 -34.14 -35.69 20.96
N LYS A 166 -34.11 -36.83 21.66
CA LYS A 166 -32.84 -37.45 22.10
C LYS A 166 -31.95 -37.81 20.91
N LYS A 167 -32.50 -38.43 19.85
CA LYS A 167 -31.76 -38.77 18.62
C LYS A 167 -31.22 -37.51 17.92
N GLN A 168 -32.00 -36.44 17.82
CA GLN A 168 -31.58 -35.17 17.25
C GLN A 168 -30.48 -34.50 18.08
N ARG A 169 -30.62 -34.45 19.41
CA ARG A 169 -29.59 -33.90 20.32
C ARG A 169 -28.25 -34.63 20.17
N ILE A 170 -28.26 -35.95 20.13
CA ILE A 170 -27.06 -36.76 19.91
C ILE A 170 -26.46 -36.48 18.52
N ASN A 171 -27.28 -36.44 17.46
CA ASN A 171 -26.81 -36.10 16.09
C ASN A 171 -26.17 -34.71 16.01
N LEU A 172 -26.74 -33.72 16.70
CA LEU A 172 -26.18 -32.37 16.81
C LEU A 172 -24.85 -32.37 17.58
N GLN A 173 -24.74 -33.11 18.69
CA GLN A 173 -23.47 -33.26 19.42
C GLN A 173 -22.36 -33.87 18.55
N TRP A 174 -22.64 -34.93 17.78
CA TRP A 174 -21.68 -35.49 16.84
C TRP A 174 -21.28 -34.51 15.73
N LYS A 175 -22.24 -33.75 15.18
CA LYS A 175 -21.97 -32.71 14.17
C LYS A 175 -21.12 -31.56 14.74
N LEU A 176 -21.35 -31.16 15.98
CA LEU A 176 -20.54 -30.14 16.66
C LEU A 176 -19.12 -30.66 16.92
N ALA A 177 -18.97 -31.87 17.48
CA ALA A 177 -17.65 -32.48 17.69
C ALA A 177 -16.85 -32.66 16.39
N ALA A 178 -17.51 -33.05 15.29
CA ALA A 178 -16.86 -33.16 13.99
C ALA A 178 -16.43 -31.79 13.42
N LYS A 179 -17.22 -30.73 13.61
CA LYS A 179 -16.84 -29.36 13.24
C LYS A 179 -15.69 -28.84 14.10
N GLU A 180 -15.74 -29.09 15.41
CA GLU A 180 -14.71 -28.71 16.37
C GLU A 180 -13.34 -29.33 16.00
N ALA A 181 -13.31 -30.63 15.70
CA ALA A 181 -12.10 -31.31 15.22
C ALA A 181 -11.58 -30.75 13.88
N MET A 182 -12.45 -30.27 12.99
CA MET A 182 -12.03 -29.57 11.77
C MET A 182 -11.45 -28.19 12.08
N ILE A 183 -12.06 -27.43 12.98
CA ILE A 183 -11.58 -26.11 13.41
C ILE A 183 -10.18 -26.22 14.01
N GLN A 184 -9.98 -27.12 14.97
CA GLN A 184 -8.68 -27.37 15.61
C GLN A 184 -7.60 -27.73 14.58
N LYS A 185 -7.89 -28.64 13.64
CA LYS A 185 -6.98 -28.98 12.54
C LYS A 185 -6.62 -27.78 11.63
N TYR A 186 -7.58 -26.88 11.38
CA TYR A 186 -7.31 -25.65 10.62
C TYR A 186 -6.50 -24.64 11.42
N GLU A 187 -6.73 -24.50 12.72
CA GLU A 187 -5.96 -23.65 13.62
C GLU A 187 -4.50 -24.14 13.76
N GLU A 188 -4.29 -25.45 13.91
CA GLU A 188 -2.96 -26.08 13.86
C GLU A 188 -2.25 -25.77 12.53
N SER A 189 -2.90 -26.04 11.39
CA SER A 189 -2.34 -25.76 10.06
C SER A 189 -2.04 -24.27 9.85
N LEU A 190 -2.88 -23.38 10.38
CA LEU A 190 -2.71 -21.94 10.28
C LEU A 190 -1.60 -21.41 11.20
N SER A 191 -1.47 -21.96 12.42
CA SER A 191 -0.37 -21.63 13.33
C SER A 191 0.98 -22.12 12.78
N PHE A 192 1.04 -23.34 12.22
CA PHE A 192 2.21 -23.87 11.54
C PHE A 192 2.60 -23.01 10.33
N ARG A 193 1.65 -22.64 9.45
CA ARG A 193 1.91 -21.75 8.31
C ARG A 193 2.38 -20.36 8.75
N LYS A 194 1.82 -19.80 9.82
CA LYS A 194 2.29 -18.53 10.41
C LYS A 194 3.72 -18.65 10.92
N TYR A 195 4.07 -19.76 11.58
CA TYR A 195 5.43 -20.01 12.07
C TYR A 195 6.43 -20.14 10.91
N ASP A 196 6.16 -21.03 9.95
CA ASP A 196 7.01 -21.26 8.78
C ASP A 196 7.22 -19.99 7.94
N ASN A 197 6.15 -19.20 7.72
CA ASN A 197 6.25 -17.92 7.02
C ASN A 197 7.11 -16.91 7.81
N ASN A 198 6.90 -16.77 9.13
CA ASN A 198 7.75 -15.92 9.97
C ASN A 198 9.23 -16.35 9.97
N VAL A 199 9.52 -17.65 9.93
CA VAL A 199 10.89 -18.17 9.81
C VAL A 199 11.48 -17.79 8.45
N LYS A 200 10.75 -18.01 7.35
CA LYS A 200 11.16 -17.64 5.99
C LYS A 200 11.42 -16.14 5.84
N ILE A 201 10.50 -15.29 6.30
CA ILE A 201 10.66 -13.83 6.32
C ILE A 201 11.92 -13.43 7.11
N LYS A 202 12.12 -13.96 8.32
CA LYS A 202 13.32 -13.65 9.12
C LYS A 202 14.61 -14.09 8.43
N GLN A 203 14.64 -15.29 7.82
CA GLN A 203 15.79 -15.75 7.06
C GLN A 203 16.08 -14.85 5.86
N GLU A 204 15.06 -14.42 5.12
CA GLU A 204 15.23 -13.58 3.93
C GLU A 204 15.65 -12.16 4.30
N ILE A 205 15.12 -11.59 5.38
CA ILE A 205 15.60 -10.32 5.96
C ILE A 205 17.09 -10.43 6.34
N ILE A 206 17.53 -11.54 6.94
CA ILE A 206 18.94 -11.76 7.30
C ILE A 206 19.83 -11.88 6.04
N LYS A 207 19.39 -12.64 5.02
CA LYS A 207 20.12 -12.76 3.74
C LYS A 207 20.23 -11.41 3.03
N SER A 208 19.11 -10.70 2.88
CA SER A 208 19.05 -9.38 2.27
C SER A 208 19.94 -8.38 3.01
N SER A 209 19.86 -8.34 4.34
CA SER A 209 20.71 -7.47 5.18
C SER A 209 22.21 -7.79 5.03
N ARG A 210 22.60 -9.07 4.88
CA ARG A 210 23.98 -9.47 4.60
C ARG A 210 24.43 -9.01 3.21
N SER A 211 23.60 -9.23 2.20
CA SER A 211 23.86 -8.78 0.82
C SER A 211 24.02 -7.27 0.74
N ILE A 212 23.11 -6.49 1.33
CA ILE A 212 23.17 -5.03 1.40
C ILE A 212 24.46 -4.56 2.09
N ARG A 213 24.86 -5.19 3.21
CA ARG A 213 26.14 -4.87 3.89
C ARG A 213 27.36 -5.18 3.01
N GLN A 214 27.35 -6.29 2.28
CA GLN A 214 28.43 -6.65 1.35
C GLN A 214 28.53 -5.66 0.18
N ILE A 215 27.39 -5.30 -0.44
CA ILE A 215 27.32 -4.31 -1.52
C ILE A 215 27.79 -2.94 -1.02
N HIS A 216 27.35 -2.51 0.17
CA HIS A 216 27.79 -1.26 0.79
C HIS A 216 29.29 -1.26 1.10
N ALA A 217 29.83 -2.35 1.64
CA ALA A 217 31.27 -2.47 1.90
C ALA A 217 32.10 -2.42 0.61
N ALA A 218 31.69 -3.15 -0.44
CA ALA A 218 32.35 -3.12 -1.75
C ALA A 218 32.27 -1.73 -2.40
N SER A 219 31.10 -1.06 -2.31
CA SER A 219 30.92 0.30 -2.81
C SER A 219 31.79 1.32 -2.06
N ALA A 220 31.88 1.22 -0.73
CA ALA A 220 32.73 2.10 0.08
C ALA A 220 34.23 1.90 -0.23
N VAL A 221 34.68 0.66 -0.45
CA VAL A 221 36.04 0.39 -0.93
C VAL A 221 36.26 1.04 -2.30
N LYS A 222 35.33 0.85 -3.27
CA LYS A 222 35.52 1.44 -4.60
C LYS A 222 35.44 2.98 -4.61
N GLN A 223 34.63 3.58 -3.75
CA GLN A 223 34.62 5.04 -3.54
C GLN A 223 35.98 5.54 -3.03
N LYS A 224 36.61 4.81 -2.09
CA LYS A 224 37.94 5.15 -1.58
C LYS A 224 39.02 5.02 -2.66
N GLU A 225 39.03 3.93 -3.43
CA GLU A 225 39.93 3.77 -4.59
C GLU A 225 39.79 4.93 -5.59
N LEU A 226 38.56 5.26 -5.99
CA LEU A 226 38.30 6.35 -6.93
C LEU A 226 38.70 7.73 -6.37
N GLN A 227 38.60 7.93 -5.07
CA GLN A 227 39.08 9.15 -4.41
C GLN A 227 40.62 9.22 -4.43
N GLU A 228 41.31 8.12 -4.11
CA GLU A 228 42.77 8.03 -4.19
C GLU A 228 43.29 8.22 -5.63
N GLU A 229 42.61 7.63 -6.63
CA GLU A 229 42.86 7.85 -8.06
C GLU A 229 42.69 9.34 -8.45
N LEU A 230 41.62 10.00 -7.99
CA LEU A 230 41.37 11.42 -8.25
C LEU A 230 42.41 12.33 -7.60
N GLU A 231 42.84 12.04 -6.37
CA GLU A 231 43.90 12.79 -5.67
C GLU A 231 45.24 12.64 -6.39
N HIS A 232 45.59 11.42 -6.82
CA HIS A 232 46.78 11.16 -7.62
C HIS A 232 46.76 11.87 -8.99
N ILE A 233 45.62 11.85 -9.70
CA ILE A 233 45.45 12.57 -10.98
C ILE A 233 45.59 14.08 -10.79
N LYS A 234 44.98 14.66 -9.74
CA LYS A 234 45.13 16.08 -9.41
C LYS A 234 46.59 16.46 -9.13
N ALA A 235 47.29 15.69 -8.31
CA ALA A 235 48.70 15.93 -7.99
C ALA A 235 49.59 15.87 -9.24
N ASN A 236 49.36 14.90 -10.13
CA ASN A 236 50.07 14.79 -11.40
C ASN A 236 49.74 15.95 -12.36
N TYR A 237 48.47 16.35 -12.46
CA TYR A 237 48.06 17.51 -13.25
C TYR A 237 48.73 18.79 -12.76
N GLU A 238 48.76 19.04 -11.45
CA GLU A 238 49.47 20.19 -10.88
C GLU A 238 50.97 20.17 -11.15
N LYS A 239 51.60 19.00 -11.10
CA LYS A 239 53.02 18.83 -11.41
C LYS A 239 53.30 19.17 -12.88
N VAL A 240 52.55 18.57 -13.79
CA VAL A 240 52.66 18.84 -15.25
C VAL A 240 52.38 20.31 -15.54
N LEU A 241 51.37 20.93 -14.91
CA LEU A 241 51.09 22.35 -15.06
C LEU A 241 52.27 23.22 -14.59
N LYS A 242 52.87 22.92 -13.43
CA LYS A 242 54.05 23.64 -12.91
C LYS A 242 55.25 23.49 -13.84
N ASP A 243 55.47 22.32 -14.42
CA ASP A 243 56.60 22.07 -15.32
C ASP A 243 56.36 22.71 -16.71
N ASN A 244 55.14 22.66 -17.24
CA ASN A 244 54.75 23.40 -18.46
C ASN A 244 54.94 24.92 -18.28
N LEU A 245 54.53 25.49 -17.14
CA LEU A 245 54.73 26.92 -16.85
C LEU A 245 56.22 27.30 -16.77
N LYS A 246 57.10 26.42 -16.28
CA LYS A 246 58.55 26.64 -16.33
C LYS A 246 59.08 26.63 -17.76
N GLN A 247 58.68 25.64 -18.56
CA GLN A 247 59.08 25.54 -19.97
C GLN A 247 58.60 26.75 -20.78
N GLU A 248 57.37 27.19 -20.55
CA GLU A 248 56.76 28.36 -21.19
C GLU A 248 57.52 29.64 -20.84
N LYS A 249 57.93 29.81 -19.57
CA LYS A 249 58.82 30.90 -19.16
C LYS A 249 60.19 30.83 -19.82
N ILE A 250 60.84 29.67 -19.85
CA ILE A 250 62.16 29.49 -20.49
C ILE A 250 62.07 29.85 -21.98
N ALA A 251 61.05 29.37 -22.69
CA ALA A 251 60.83 29.70 -24.10
C ALA A 251 60.56 31.20 -24.34
N ARG A 252 59.86 31.89 -23.42
CA ARG A 252 59.72 33.36 -23.47
C ARG A 252 61.07 34.07 -23.27
N ASP A 253 61.87 33.65 -22.30
CA ASP A 253 63.16 34.25 -21.99
C ASP A 253 64.16 34.02 -23.14
N GLU A 254 64.17 32.84 -23.76
CA GLU A 254 64.94 32.53 -24.97
C GLU A 254 64.48 33.36 -26.18
N LYS A 255 63.17 33.45 -26.43
CA LYS A 255 62.60 34.30 -27.48
C LYS A 255 63.02 35.76 -27.30
N ASN A 256 62.95 36.29 -26.08
CA ASN A 256 63.36 37.66 -25.76
C ASN A 256 64.86 37.86 -25.99
N LYS A 257 65.70 36.90 -25.59
CA LYS A 257 67.15 36.92 -25.85
C LYS A 257 67.45 36.94 -27.36
N LEU A 258 66.79 36.10 -28.14
CA LEU A 258 66.93 36.05 -29.60
C LEU A 258 66.46 37.36 -30.27
N LEU A 259 65.37 37.95 -29.79
CA LEU A 259 64.89 39.27 -30.28
C LEU A 259 65.90 40.38 -29.99
N ILE A 260 66.50 40.42 -28.79
CA ILE A 260 67.56 41.38 -28.45
C ILE A 260 68.80 41.16 -29.32
N GLN A 261 69.21 39.90 -29.54
CA GLN A 261 70.31 39.58 -30.44
C GLN A 261 70.04 40.03 -31.88
N LEU A 262 68.85 39.77 -32.42
CA LEU A 262 68.43 40.22 -33.74
C LEU A 262 68.41 41.75 -33.85
N GLN A 263 67.85 42.46 -32.87
CA GLN A 263 67.90 43.93 -32.82
C GLN A 263 69.35 44.45 -32.79
N SER A 264 70.26 43.79 -32.08
CA SER A 264 71.68 44.16 -32.05
C SER A 264 72.38 43.91 -33.39
N LEU A 265 71.97 42.86 -34.12
CA LEU A 265 72.51 42.55 -35.45
C LEU A 265 72.01 43.55 -36.50
N ILE A 266 70.72 43.90 -36.46
CA ILE A 266 70.12 44.93 -37.32
C ILE A 266 70.84 46.26 -37.10
N LYS A 267 70.99 46.72 -35.84
CA LYS A 267 71.75 47.96 -35.54
C LYS A 267 73.19 47.95 -36.06
N LYS A 268 73.89 46.81 -35.99
CA LYS A 268 75.24 46.68 -36.55
C LYS A 268 75.24 46.72 -38.09
N PHE A 269 74.26 46.08 -38.71
CA PHE A 269 74.08 46.10 -40.16
C PHE A 269 73.78 47.53 -40.64
N ASP A 270 72.80 48.20 -40.04
CA ASP A 270 72.43 49.58 -40.35
C ASP A 270 73.62 50.54 -40.20
N GLN A 271 74.40 50.42 -39.12
CA GLN A 271 75.64 51.20 -38.94
C GLN A 271 76.66 50.91 -40.04
N THR A 272 76.94 49.63 -40.33
CA THR A 272 77.94 49.24 -41.34
C THR A 272 77.55 49.70 -42.75
N ILE A 273 76.25 49.64 -43.08
CA ILE A 273 75.72 50.16 -44.34
C ILE A 273 75.82 51.69 -44.37
N GLY A 274 75.50 52.39 -43.28
CA GLY A 274 75.69 53.84 -43.15
C GLY A 274 77.14 54.27 -43.37
N ASP A 275 78.07 53.63 -42.68
CA ASP A 275 79.52 53.87 -42.80
C ASP A 275 80.00 53.64 -44.25
N LYS A 276 79.55 52.54 -44.89
CA LYS A 276 79.88 52.24 -46.29
C LYS A 276 79.24 53.18 -47.29
N MET A 277 78.06 53.72 -46.99
CA MET A 277 77.40 54.72 -47.83
C MET A 277 78.16 56.06 -47.78
N ILE A 278 78.64 56.47 -46.60
CA ILE A 278 79.52 57.64 -46.42
C ILE A 278 80.86 57.42 -47.14
N GLU A 279 81.50 56.26 -46.98
CA GLU A 279 82.74 55.91 -47.68
C GLU A 279 82.58 55.97 -49.21
N ASN A 280 81.47 55.44 -49.74
CA ASN A 280 81.17 55.50 -51.17
C ASN A 280 80.92 56.94 -51.66
N MET A 281 80.25 57.79 -50.87
CA MET A 281 80.11 59.22 -51.20
C MET A 281 81.48 59.92 -51.26
N ASN A 282 82.35 59.70 -50.27
CA ASN A 282 83.69 60.27 -50.26
C ASN A 282 84.55 59.80 -51.43
N LEU A 283 84.48 58.50 -51.78
CA LEU A 283 85.18 57.94 -52.94
C LEU A 283 84.64 58.47 -54.27
N GLN A 284 83.32 58.70 -54.38
CA GLN A 284 82.70 59.31 -55.54
C GLN A 284 83.12 60.77 -55.72
N GLU A 285 83.13 61.56 -54.64
CA GLU A 285 83.65 62.94 -54.65
C GLU A 285 85.14 62.98 -55.05
N GLU A 286 85.96 62.07 -54.54
CA GLU A 286 87.38 62.01 -54.89
C GLU A 286 87.58 61.57 -56.35
N TYR A 287 86.83 60.58 -56.82
CA TYR A 287 86.82 60.19 -58.23
C TYR A 287 86.43 61.35 -59.15
N GLU A 288 85.43 62.16 -58.76
CA GLU A 288 85.03 63.34 -59.53
C GLU A 288 86.10 64.43 -59.56
N LYS A 289 86.83 64.67 -58.46
CA LYS A 289 88.00 65.57 -58.45
C LYS A 289 89.14 65.06 -59.32
N GLN A 290 89.51 63.78 -59.17
CA GLN A 290 90.58 63.16 -59.97
C GLN A 290 90.24 63.15 -61.46
N LYS A 291 88.95 62.97 -61.80
CA LYS A 291 88.47 63.10 -63.17
C LYS A 291 88.62 64.53 -63.70
N GLN A 292 88.26 65.56 -62.91
CA GLN A 292 88.45 66.96 -63.31
C GLN A 292 89.92 67.29 -63.58
N LEU A 293 90.83 66.84 -62.71
CA LEU A 293 92.29 67.00 -62.89
C LEU A 293 92.80 66.24 -64.12
N PHE A 294 92.27 65.05 -64.41
CA PHE A 294 92.62 64.30 -65.61
C PHE A 294 92.11 64.98 -66.89
N ASP A 295 90.87 65.48 -66.88
CA ASP A 295 90.29 66.22 -68.01
C ASP A 295 91.09 67.51 -68.28
N GLU A 296 91.58 68.20 -67.25
CA GLU A 296 92.49 69.36 -67.36
C GLU A 296 93.86 68.96 -67.93
N PHE A 297 94.50 67.92 -67.40
CA PHE A 297 95.76 67.38 -67.92
C PHE A 297 95.66 66.96 -69.41
N MET A 298 94.55 66.35 -69.81
CA MET A 298 94.32 65.95 -71.20
C MET A 298 94.24 67.15 -72.16
N LEU A 299 93.78 68.32 -71.70
CA LEU A 299 93.81 69.56 -72.49
C LEU A 299 95.24 70.09 -72.66
N GLU A 300 96.07 70.03 -71.61
CA GLU A 300 97.48 70.40 -71.70
C GLU A 300 98.27 69.44 -72.60
N TYR A 301 98.12 68.13 -72.39
CA TYR A 301 98.74 67.10 -73.22
C TYR A 301 98.37 67.26 -74.70
N SER A 302 97.09 67.53 -75.00
CA SER A 302 96.64 67.76 -76.39
C SER A 302 97.32 68.97 -77.04
N ARG A 303 97.56 70.07 -76.28
CA ARG A 303 98.31 71.23 -76.78
C ARG A 303 99.78 70.91 -77.02
N GLU A 304 100.41 70.19 -76.09
CA GLU A 304 101.82 69.83 -76.18
C GLU A 304 102.07 68.81 -77.32
N GLU A 305 101.13 67.88 -77.54
CA GLU A 305 101.13 66.98 -78.68
C GLU A 305 100.94 67.72 -80.02
N GLU A 306 100.12 68.77 -80.08
CA GLU A 306 100.04 69.63 -81.27
C GLU A 306 101.36 70.35 -81.57
N GLU A 307 102.07 70.85 -80.55
CA GLU A 307 103.38 71.51 -80.75
C GLU A 307 104.46 70.51 -81.15
N TYR A 308 104.53 69.35 -80.49
CA TYR A 308 105.44 68.27 -80.85
C TYR A 308 105.21 67.81 -82.30
N ASN A 309 103.96 67.59 -82.71
CA ASN A 309 103.62 67.21 -84.08
C ASN A 309 104.03 68.27 -85.12
N ARG A 310 103.94 69.58 -84.79
CA ARG A 310 104.47 70.65 -85.65
C ARG A 310 106.01 70.58 -85.78
N ILE A 311 106.72 70.32 -84.69
CA ILE A 311 108.19 70.21 -84.67
C ILE A 311 108.66 68.96 -85.43
N VAL A 312 107.98 67.82 -85.28
CA VAL A 312 108.32 66.60 -86.02
C VAL A 312 108.10 66.77 -87.51
N ARG A 313 106.95 67.32 -87.94
CA ARG A 313 106.67 67.54 -89.38
C ARG A 313 107.72 68.43 -90.05
N THR A 314 108.11 69.54 -89.41
CA THR A 314 109.15 70.42 -89.97
C THR A 314 110.52 69.74 -90.07
N LYS A 315 110.90 68.90 -89.10
CA LYS A 315 112.12 68.07 -89.21
C LYS A 315 112.05 67.00 -90.30
N GLU A 316 110.91 66.32 -90.46
CA GLU A 316 110.73 65.32 -91.53
C GLU A 316 110.81 65.95 -92.92
N GLU A 317 110.25 67.15 -93.10
CA GLU A 317 110.36 67.92 -94.35
C GLU A 317 111.82 68.33 -94.64
N GLU A 318 112.57 68.74 -93.62
CA GLU A 318 114.01 69.02 -93.77
C GLU A 318 114.84 67.78 -94.13
N GLU A 319 114.58 66.63 -93.50
CA GLU A 319 115.29 65.40 -93.82
C GLU A 319 114.98 64.92 -95.24
N LYS A 320 113.71 64.99 -95.67
CA LYS A 320 113.30 64.64 -97.05
C LYS A 320 114.09 65.44 -98.09
N ARG A 321 114.20 66.77 -97.95
CA ARG A 321 115.03 67.60 -98.86
C ARG A 321 116.49 67.14 -98.90
N LYS A 322 117.10 66.91 -97.73
CA LYS A 322 118.51 66.45 -97.62
C LYS A 322 118.71 65.04 -98.21
N GLN A 323 117.66 64.20 -98.23
CA GLN A 323 117.68 62.87 -98.84
C GLN A 323 117.64 62.96 -100.37
N GLU A 324 116.77 63.81 -100.92
CA GLU A 324 116.61 64.03 -102.37
C GLU A 324 117.90 64.57 -103.02
N GLU A 325 118.55 65.55 -102.40
CA GLU A 325 119.85 66.09 -102.85
C GLU A 325 120.93 64.99 -102.98
N LYS A 326 121.00 64.08 -101.99
CA LYS A 326 121.95 62.95 -101.99
C LYS A 326 121.64 61.94 -103.10
N ILE A 327 120.37 61.67 -103.38
CA ILE A 327 119.94 60.75 -104.44
C ILE A 327 120.34 61.30 -105.82
N LEU A 328 120.13 62.59 -106.06
CA LEU A 328 120.52 63.28 -107.30
C LEU A 328 122.04 63.16 -107.55
N LEU A 329 122.85 63.44 -106.52
CA LEU A 329 124.31 63.35 -106.57
C LEU A 329 124.80 61.91 -106.85
N PHE A 330 124.11 60.89 -106.31
CA PHE A 330 124.40 59.48 -106.56
C PHE A 330 124.09 59.08 -108.01
N MET A 331 122.96 59.56 -108.57
CA MET A 331 122.58 59.30 -109.96
C MET A 331 123.62 59.84 -110.96
N MET A 332 124.08 61.09 -110.78
CA MET A 332 125.14 61.68 -111.62
C MET A 332 126.43 60.82 -111.60
N ASN A 333 126.88 60.42 -110.42
CA ASN A 333 128.09 59.60 -110.27
C ASN A 333 127.95 58.19 -110.88
N ARG A 334 126.76 57.59 -110.82
CA ARG A 334 126.49 56.27 -111.42
C ARG A 334 126.47 56.32 -112.96
N ALA A 335 126.01 57.40 -113.56
CA ALA A 335 126.10 57.63 -115.00
C ALA A 335 127.56 57.71 -115.47
N ALA A 336 128.39 58.53 -114.82
CA ALA A 336 129.81 58.69 -115.16
C ALA A 336 130.61 57.38 -115.14
N ARG A 337 130.44 56.55 -114.10
CA ARG A 337 131.10 55.24 -113.97
C ARG A 337 130.66 54.20 -115.01
N THR A 338 129.54 54.43 -115.71
CA THR A 338 129.02 53.52 -116.74
C THR A 338 129.68 53.82 -118.10
N ILE A 339 129.88 55.10 -118.41
CA ILE A 339 130.61 55.56 -119.61
C ILE A 339 132.06 55.05 -119.59
N GLN A 340 132.78 55.28 -118.48
CA GLN A 340 134.18 54.86 -118.31
C GLN A 340 134.39 53.33 -118.49
N ARG A 341 133.45 52.50 -117.98
CA ARG A 341 133.53 51.04 -118.09
C ARG A 341 133.38 50.52 -119.52
N ARG A 342 132.61 51.21 -120.37
CA ARG A 342 132.39 50.80 -121.77
C ARG A 342 133.64 51.01 -122.61
N TRP A 343 134.36 52.12 -122.38
CA TRP A 343 135.62 52.47 -123.06
C TRP A 343 136.75 51.46 -122.80
N LEU A 344 136.93 51.02 -121.54
CA LEU A 344 138.01 50.09 -121.15
C LEU A 344 137.87 48.69 -121.77
N ARG A 345 136.65 48.22 -122.06
CA ARG A 345 136.43 46.90 -122.69
C ARG A 345 136.92 46.84 -124.13
N PHE A 346 136.73 47.92 -124.90
CA PHE A 346 137.14 48.01 -126.31
C PHE A 346 138.66 47.84 -126.48
N ARG A 347 139.47 48.51 -125.63
CA ARG A 347 140.94 48.49 -125.71
C ARG A 347 141.56 47.09 -125.52
N LYS A 348 140.95 46.22 -124.69
CA LYS A 348 141.48 44.87 -124.39
C LYS A 348 141.32 43.85 -125.52
N GLN A 349 140.43 44.09 -126.48
CA GLN A 349 140.14 43.13 -127.55
C GLN A 349 141.17 43.18 -128.69
N ARG A 350 141.95 44.27 -128.80
CA ARG A 350 142.86 44.55 -129.93
C ARG A 350 144.20 43.79 -129.86
N SER A 351 144.70 43.43 -128.68
CA SER A 351 146.05 42.83 -128.52
C SER A 351 146.12 41.30 -128.69
N ARG A 352 145.00 40.57 -128.57
CA ARG A 352 145.01 39.08 -128.52
C ARG A 352 145.19 38.38 -129.88
N LYS A 353 145.22 39.08 -131.02
CA LYS A 353 145.26 38.47 -132.37
C LYS A 353 146.66 38.27 -132.99
N GLN A 354 147.76 38.69 -132.35
CA GLN A 354 149.10 38.74 -132.99
C GLN A 354 150.09 37.60 -132.65
N ALA A 355 149.76 36.60 -131.82
CA ALA A 355 150.78 35.77 -131.13
C ALA A 355 150.73 34.22 -131.32
N LYS A 356 150.44 33.67 -132.53
CA LYS A 356 150.58 32.21 -132.80
C LYS A 356 151.18 31.88 -134.18
N LYS A 357 152.45 31.42 -134.22
CA LYS A 357 153.15 30.81 -135.39
C LYS A 357 154.28 29.85 -134.94
N GLY A 358 154.23 28.55 -135.34
CA GLY A 358 155.35 27.56 -135.32
C GLY A 358 155.64 26.83 -133.99
N LYS A 359 156.21 25.59 -133.94
CA LYS A 359 156.55 24.59 -135.00
C LYS A 359 156.90 23.19 -134.39
N GLY A 360 156.70 22.07 -135.09
CA GLY A 360 157.15 20.70 -134.70
C GLY A 360 156.83 19.57 -135.72
N LYS A 361 157.63 18.49 -135.79
CA LYS A 361 157.65 17.36 -136.80
C LYS A 361 158.47 16.17 -136.23
N LYS A 362 158.41 14.88 -136.67
CA LYS A 362 157.46 14.02 -137.43
C LYS A 362 157.90 12.52 -137.27
N GLY A 363 157.01 11.52 -137.32
CA GLY A 363 157.32 10.05 -137.22
C GLY A 363 156.19 9.17 -137.82
N LYS A 364 156.37 7.84 -138.03
CA LYS A 364 155.61 7.07 -139.07
C LYS A 364 155.27 5.59 -138.74
N LYS A 365 154.21 5.05 -139.40
CA LYS A 365 153.66 3.66 -139.46
C LYS A 365 152.77 3.19 -138.28
N LYS A 366 151.45 3.08 -138.49
CA LYS A 366 150.80 1.92 -139.14
C LYS A 366 149.52 2.40 -139.83
#